data_AF-A0A7V5GSW8-F1
#
_entry.id   AF-A0A7V5GSW8-F1
#
_cell.length_a   1.000
_cell.length_b   1.000
_cell.length_c   1.000
_cell.angle_alpha   90.00
_cell.angle_beta   90.00
_cell.angle_gamma   90.00
#
_symmetry.space_group_name_H-M   'P 1'
#
loop_
_entity.id
_entity.type
_entity.pdbx_description
1 polymer ?
#
loop_
_entity_poly.entity_id
_entity_poly.type
_entity_poly.pdbx_seq_one_letter_code
_entity_poly.pdbx_strand_id
1 'polypeptide(L)'
;MSKAIKKIKKVRLATILEVGLIFLALYLILVGIVIYYPWFSSLKKNKIVETTVQYIPYPVAVVGTHFIPFSQLSNELLAVKNFYQNQDFSKSGMRVDFSTLDGRKRIKIKEKNILEKLIDNTVIEVEAKKRGINLTPDIIDEEVDRKLKEYGTGDYLRKNLKRLYGWSLKDFKKNIVEPDMYRTLLLAKIRADDPSYAVAKKKIEKAQME
;
A
#
# COMPACT_ATOMS: atom_id res chain seq x y z
N MET A 1 -23.51 50.69 -42.26
CA MET A 1 -23.33 49.97 -40.97
C MET A 1 -22.26 48.90 -41.14
N SER A 2 -21.03 49.19 -40.69
CA SER A 2 -19.86 48.31 -40.84
C SER A 2 -19.86 47.24 -39.74
N LYS A 3 -19.92 45.96 -40.12
CA LYS A 3 -19.74 44.81 -39.23
C LYS A 3 -18.27 44.72 -38.85
N ALA A 4 -17.93 45.06 -37.60
CA ALA A 4 -16.64 44.73 -37.02
C ALA A 4 -16.53 43.21 -36.80
N ILE A 5 -15.98 42.50 -37.78
CA ILE A 5 -15.61 41.09 -37.62
C ILE A 5 -14.34 41.06 -36.76
N LYS A 6 -14.53 40.70 -35.49
CA LYS A 6 -13.46 40.50 -34.50
C LYS A 6 -12.48 39.45 -35.05
N LYS A 7 -11.28 39.87 -35.47
CA LYS A 7 -10.20 38.95 -35.88
C LYS A 7 -9.87 38.03 -34.69
N ILE A 8 -10.25 36.75 -34.79
CA ILE A 8 -9.88 35.73 -33.81
C ILE A 8 -8.38 35.51 -33.96
N LYS A 9 -7.60 36.01 -32.98
CA LYS A 9 -6.15 35.86 -32.92
C LYS A 9 -5.85 34.36 -32.80
N LYS A 10 -5.21 33.74 -33.81
CA LYS A 10 -4.81 32.33 -33.74
C LYS A 10 -3.87 32.15 -32.55
N VAL A 11 -4.28 31.37 -31.56
CA VAL A 11 -3.48 31.06 -30.39
C VAL A 11 -2.28 30.22 -30.85
N ARG A 12 -1.07 30.56 -30.39
CA ARG A 12 0.13 29.76 -30.69
C ARG A 12 0.01 28.42 -29.98
N LEU A 13 0.42 27.34 -30.63
CA LEU A 13 0.37 25.98 -30.07
C LEU A 13 1.15 25.89 -28.75
N ALA A 14 2.24 26.65 -28.61
CA ALA A 14 2.99 26.80 -27.36
C ALA A 14 2.13 27.35 -26.20
N THR A 15 1.30 28.36 -26.45
CA THR A 15 0.40 28.92 -25.43
C THR A 15 -0.67 27.91 -25.00
N ILE A 16 -1.13 27.05 -25.91
CA ILE A 16 -2.08 25.97 -25.58
C ILE A 16 -1.40 24.93 -24.68
N LEU A 17 -0.15 24.57 -24.98
CA LEU A 17 0.63 23.61 -24.18
C LEU A 17 0.94 24.16 -22.78
N GLU A 18 1.36 25.41 -22.66
CA GLU A 18 1.63 26.06 -21.36
C GLU A 18 0.38 26.11 -20.49
N VAL A 19 -0.75 26.56 -21.07
CA VAL A 19 -2.03 26.60 -20.37
C VAL A 19 -2.47 25.18 -19.96
N GLY A 20 -2.28 24.19 -20.84
CA GLY A 20 -2.55 22.79 -20.53
C GLY A 20 -1.72 22.27 -19.35
N LEU A 21 -0.42 22.60 -19.30
CA LEU A 21 0.47 22.22 -18.20
C LEU A 21 0.04 22.87 -16.88
N ILE A 22 -0.37 24.14 -16.90
CA ILE A 22 -0.88 24.85 -15.72
C ILE A 22 -2.16 24.20 -15.20
N PHE A 23 -3.11 23.87 -16.08
CA PHE A 23 -4.34 23.18 -15.69
C PHE A 23 -4.05 21.78 -15.13
N LEU A 24 -3.09 21.06 -15.72
CA LEU A 24 -2.66 19.76 -15.20
C LEU A 24 -2.05 19.91 -13.80
N ALA A 25 -1.15 20.87 -13.58
CA ALA A 25 -0.55 21.13 -12.28
C ALA A 25 -1.62 21.49 -11.22
N LEU A 26 -2.56 22.38 -11.57
CA LEU A 26 -3.68 22.74 -10.71
C LEU A 26 -4.52 21.51 -10.35
N TYR A 27 -4.82 20.66 -11.33
CA TYR A 27 -5.56 19.42 -11.12
C TYR A 27 -4.83 18.48 -10.14
N LEU A 28 -3.52 18.29 -10.28
CA LEU A 28 -2.73 17.45 -9.38
C LEU A 28 -2.68 17.99 -7.95
N ILE A 29 -2.64 19.32 -7.80
CA ILE A 29 -2.72 19.99 -6.49
C ILE A 29 -4.09 19.75 -5.86
N LEU A 30 -5.18 19.91 -6.62
CA LEU A 30 -6.54 19.65 -6.13
C LEU A 30 -6.72 18.20 -5.68
N VAL A 31 -6.20 17.23 -6.44
CA VAL A 31 -6.22 15.82 -6.05
C VAL A 31 -5.40 15.60 -4.77
N GLY A 32 -4.23 16.23 -4.64
CA GLY A 32 -3.44 16.21 -3.40
C GLY A 32 -4.22 16.74 -2.20
N ILE A 33 -4.91 17.88 -2.35
CA ILE A 33 -5.76 18.46 -1.30
C ILE A 33 -6.85 17.45 -0.86
N VAL A 34 -7.51 16.78 -1.80
CA VAL A 34 -8.53 15.77 -1.49
C VAL A 34 -7.95 14.60 -0.68
N ILE A 35 -6.71 14.19 -0.96
CA ILE A 35 -6.04 13.07 -0.28
C ILE A 35 -5.65 13.46 1.15
N TYR A 36 -5.00 14.60 1.34
CA TYR A 36 -4.41 14.96 2.63
C TYR A 36 -5.42 15.61 3.61
N TYR A 37 -6.45 16.30 3.11
CA TYR A 37 -7.38 17.01 4.00
C TYR A 37 -8.62 16.16 4.37
N PRO A 38 -8.90 15.94 5.67
CA PRO A 38 -10.03 15.10 6.13
C PRO A 38 -11.40 15.61 5.68
N TRP A 39 -11.54 16.91 5.45
CA TRP A 39 -12.80 17.54 5.04
C TRP A 39 -13.30 16.99 3.69
N PHE A 40 -12.39 16.66 2.77
CA PHE A 40 -12.73 16.09 1.47
C PHE A 40 -12.78 14.56 1.46
N SER A 41 -12.88 13.92 2.63
CA SER A 41 -12.89 12.46 2.76
C SER A 41 -14.01 11.76 1.97
N SER A 42 -15.14 12.43 1.73
CA SER A 42 -16.22 11.93 0.85
C SER A 42 -15.77 11.82 -0.62
N LEU A 43 -14.94 12.76 -1.09
CA LEU A 43 -14.46 12.81 -2.48
C LEU A 43 -13.33 11.80 -2.76
N LYS A 44 -12.69 11.25 -1.72
CA LYS A 44 -11.67 10.19 -1.86
C LYS A 44 -12.21 8.93 -2.56
N LYS A 45 -13.53 8.69 -2.49
CA LYS A 45 -14.21 7.56 -3.14
C LYS A 45 -14.61 7.84 -4.59
N ASN A 46 -14.35 9.03 -5.12
CA ASN A 46 -14.69 9.35 -6.51
C ASN A 46 -13.78 8.58 -7.46
N LYS A 47 -14.38 7.97 -8.49
CA LYS A 47 -13.66 7.18 -9.52
C LYS A 47 -12.50 7.95 -10.16
N ILE A 48 -12.67 9.27 -10.37
CA ILE A 48 -11.62 10.14 -10.93
C ILE A 48 -10.41 10.19 -9.99
N VAL A 49 -10.63 10.47 -8.70
CA VAL A 49 -9.55 10.55 -7.70
C VAL A 49 -8.88 9.18 -7.55
N GLU A 50 -9.68 8.12 -7.47
CA GLU A 50 -9.19 6.74 -7.35
C GLU A 50 -8.31 6.33 -8.54
N THR A 51 -8.75 6.65 -9.77
CA THR A 51 -7.95 6.38 -10.97
C THR A 51 -6.66 7.20 -10.97
N THR A 52 -6.72 8.47 -10.59
CA THR A 52 -5.54 9.34 -10.58
C THR A 52 -4.49 8.87 -9.59
N VAL A 53 -4.86 8.44 -8.39
CA VAL A 53 -3.89 7.93 -7.40
C VAL A 53 -3.29 6.56 -7.78
N GLN A 54 -3.94 5.80 -8.67
CA GLN A 54 -3.37 4.56 -9.20
C GLN A 54 -2.22 4.84 -10.17
N TYR A 55 -2.30 5.92 -10.95
CA TYR A 55 -1.26 6.29 -11.92
C TYR A 55 -0.21 7.24 -11.33
N ILE A 56 -0.63 8.13 -10.43
CA ILE A 56 0.23 9.16 -9.85
C ILE A 56 0.48 8.81 -8.38
N PRO A 57 1.71 8.42 -8.02
CA PRO A 57 2.02 7.95 -6.68
C PRO A 57 2.13 9.15 -5.71
N TYR A 58 1.03 9.51 -5.07
CA TYR A 58 1.03 10.47 -3.96
C TYR A 58 1.65 9.82 -2.71
N PRO A 59 2.73 10.36 -2.12
CA PRO A 59 3.40 9.72 -0.98
C PRO A 59 2.58 9.88 0.32
N VAL A 60 2.42 8.80 1.07
CA VAL A 60 1.84 8.83 2.44
C VAL A 60 2.90 8.71 3.53
N ALA A 61 4.03 8.10 3.21
CA ALA A 61 5.19 7.96 4.08
C ALA A 61 6.46 7.84 3.23
N VAL A 62 7.59 8.18 3.84
CA VAL A 62 8.91 8.14 3.21
C VAL A 62 9.86 7.41 4.15
N VAL A 63 10.59 6.44 3.61
CA VAL A 63 11.61 5.66 4.33
C VAL A 63 12.91 5.77 3.55
N GLY A 64 13.82 6.64 4.00
CA GLY A 64 15.03 6.97 3.25
C GLY A 64 14.69 7.57 1.88
N THR A 65 15.04 6.86 0.81
CA THR A 65 14.74 7.23 -0.58
C THR A 65 13.49 6.54 -1.16
N HIS A 66 12.82 5.68 -0.38
CA HIS A 66 11.66 4.91 -0.84
C HIS A 66 10.37 5.57 -0.36
N PHE A 67 9.41 5.72 -1.27
CA PHE A 67 8.09 6.29 -1.00
C PHE A 67 7.04 5.20 -0.91
N ILE A 68 6.15 5.32 0.08
CA ILE A 68 4.96 4.50 0.20
C ILE A 68 3.81 5.29 -0.42
N PRO A 69 3.24 4.85 -1.56
CA PRO A 69 2.18 5.59 -2.23
C PRO A 69 0.83 5.37 -1.53
N PHE A 70 -0.04 6.37 -1.60
CA PHE A 70 -1.41 6.32 -1.07
C PHE A 70 -2.21 5.16 -1.66
N SER A 71 -1.98 4.84 -2.94
CA SER A 71 -2.63 3.70 -3.61
C SER A 71 -2.31 2.36 -2.94
N GLN A 72 -1.10 2.17 -2.41
CA GLN A 72 -0.74 0.96 -1.69
C GLN A 72 -1.50 0.86 -0.36
N LEU A 73 -1.55 1.94 0.41
CA LEU A 73 -2.33 2.01 1.64
C LEU A 73 -3.82 1.79 1.37
N SER A 74 -4.38 2.41 0.33
CA SER A 74 -5.80 2.26 0.01
C SER A 74 -6.16 0.84 -0.42
N ASN A 75 -5.29 0.17 -1.17
CA ASN A 75 -5.51 -1.21 -1.62
C ASN A 75 -5.48 -2.20 -0.45
N GLU A 76 -4.53 -2.05 0.48
CA GLU A 76 -4.45 -2.85 1.70
C GLU A 76 -5.68 -2.59 2.61
N LEU A 77 -6.09 -1.33 2.75
CA LEU A 77 -7.28 -0.97 3.53
C LEU A 77 -8.56 -1.54 2.91
N LEU A 78 -8.66 -1.58 1.58
CA LEU A 78 -9.77 -2.21 0.87
C LEU A 78 -9.79 -3.73 1.12
N ALA A 79 -8.63 -4.39 1.12
CA ALA A 79 -8.54 -5.81 1.41
C ALA A 79 -9.00 -6.15 2.83
N VAL A 80 -8.64 -5.31 3.80
CA VAL A 80 -9.14 -5.45 5.19
C VAL A 80 -10.65 -5.22 5.26
N LYS A 81 -11.20 -4.23 4.56
CA LYS A 81 -12.65 -4.03 4.50
C LYS A 81 -13.37 -5.24 3.92
N ASN A 82 -12.89 -5.75 2.78
CA ASN A 82 -13.43 -6.94 2.13
C ASN A 82 -13.43 -8.13 3.08
N PHE A 83 -12.32 -8.34 3.83
CA PHE A 83 -12.21 -9.44 4.77
C PHE A 83 -13.30 -9.40 5.84
N TYR A 84 -13.51 -8.24 6.48
CA TYR A 84 -14.54 -8.07 7.51
C TYR A 84 -15.98 -8.09 6.96
N GLN A 85 -16.16 -7.81 5.68
CA GLN A 85 -17.48 -7.82 5.03
C GLN A 85 -17.86 -9.19 4.45
N ASN A 86 -16.88 -9.96 3.95
CA ASN A 86 -17.09 -11.21 3.23
C ASN A 86 -16.95 -12.46 4.11
N GLN A 87 -16.39 -12.32 5.32
CA GLN A 87 -16.38 -13.39 6.30
C GLN A 87 -17.73 -13.42 7.04
N ASP A 88 -18.30 -14.61 7.19
CA ASP A 88 -19.56 -14.83 7.90
C ASP A 88 -19.37 -14.72 9.42
N PHE A 89 -19.07 -13.49 9.86
CA PHE A 89 -19.00 -13.11 11.26
C PHE A 89 -20.37 -12.93 11.90
N SER A 90 -21.46 -13.18 11.16
CA SER A 90 -22.84 -13.07 11.61
C SER A 90 -23.10 -13.99 12.80
N LYS A 91 -22.53 -15.21 12.76
CA LYS A 91 -22.66 -16.21 13.83
C LYS A 91 -21.88 -15.87 15.10
N SER A 92 -20.89 -14.98 15.01
CA SER A 92 -20.04 -14.57 16.13
C SER A 92 -20.25 -13.11 16.56
N GLY A 93 -21.24 -12.41 15.98
CA GLY A 93 -21.50 -10.99 16.26
C GLY A 93 -20.38 -10.02 15.86
N MET A 94 -19.42 -10.45 15.04
CA MET A 94 -18.20 -9.68 14.71
C MET A 94 -18.28 -8.94 13.36
N ARG A 95 -19.44 -8.94 12.70
CA ARG A 95 -19.62 -8.21 11.44
C ARG A 95 -19.45 -6.71 11.71
N VAL A 96 -18.52 -6.08 11.00
CA VAL A 96 -18.24 -4.65 11.19
C VAL A 96 -18.93 -3.85 10.11
N ASP A 97 -19.90 -3.02 10.50
CA ASP A 97 -20.44 -1.99 9.62
C ASP A 97 -19.59 -0.72 9.69
N PHE A 98 -18.77 -0.50 8.66
CA PHE A 98 -17.92 0.67 8.51
C PHE A 98 -18.67 1.98 8.24
N SER A 99 -20.00 1.93 8.06
CA SER A 99 -20.87 3.10 7.96
C SER A 99 -21.26 3.70 9.32
N THR A 100 -21.07 2.95 10.41
CA THR A 100 -21.32 3.43 11.78
C THR A 100 -20.17 4.29 12.31
N LEU A 101 -20.41 5.06 13.38
CA LEU A 101 -19.35 5.83 14.05
C LEU A 101 -18.22 4.94 14.56
N ASP A 102 -18.54 3.80 15.17
CA ASP A 102 -17.56 2.87 15.70
C ASP A 102 -16.82 2.12 14.60
N GLY A 103 -17.52 1.71 13.53
CA GLY A 103 -16.89 1.16 12.34
C GLY A 103 -15.88 2.14 11.71
N ARG A 104 -16.22 3.43 11.63
CA ARG A 104 -15.29 4.49 11.17
C ARG A 104 -14.08 4.67 12.09
N LYS A 105 -14.23 4.55 13.40
CA LYS A 105 -13.09 4.58 14.34
C LYS A 105 -12.19 3.36 14.17
N ARG A 106 -12.79 2.17 14.11
CA ARG A 106 -12.06 0.90 13.91
C ARG A 106 -11.27 0.90 12.60
N ILE A 107 -11.87 1.37 11.50
CA ILE A 107 -11.16 1.40 10.21
C ILE A 107 -10.00 2.41 10.21
N LYS A 108 -10.11 3.54 10.91
CA LYS A 108 -8.99 4.48 11.08
C LYS A 108 -7.83 3.88 11.87
N ILE A 109 -8.13 3.10 12.92
CA ILE A 109 -7.09 2.37 13.66
C ILE A 109 -6.42 1.35 12.74
N LYS A 110 -7.21 0.61 11.94
CA LYS A 110 -6.65 -0.33 10.96
C LYS A 110 -5.81 0.36 9.89
N GLU A 111 -6.25 1.50 9.38
CA GLU A 111 -5.49 2.33 8.43
C GLU A 111 -4.12 2.71 9.01
N LYS A 112 -4.08 3.17 10.26
CA LYS A 112 -2.82 3.45 10.98
C LYS A 112 -1.93 2.22 11.06
N ASN A 113 -2.47 1.08 11.53
CA ASN A 113 -1.68 -0.15 11.68
C ASN A 113 -1.15 -0.68 10.34
N ILE A 114 -1.93 -0.53 9.26
CA ILE A 114 -1.49 -0.90 7.91
C ILE A 114 -0.36 0.02 7.47
N LEU A 115 -0.47 1.33 7.69
CA LEU A 115 0.59 2.27 7.37
C LEU A 115 1.88 1.94 8.12
N GLU A 116 1.80 1.64 9.42
CA GLU A 116 2.94 1.20 10.23
C GLU A 116 3.55 -0.09 9.66
N LYS A 117 2.75 -1.11 9.35
CA LYS A 117 3.21 -2.34 8.68
C LYS A 117 3.94 -2.03 7.36
N LEU A 118 3.40 -1.14 6.53
CA LEU A 118 4.02 -0.76 5.25
C LEU A 118 5.36 -0.06 5.46
N ILE A 119 5.45 0.81 6.46
CA ILE A 119 6.71 1.47 6.85
C ILE A 119 7.71 0.41 7.31
N ASP A 120 7.33 -0.48 8.24
CA ASP A 120 8.21 -1.54 8.75
C ASP A 120 8.72 -2.45 7.64
N ASN A 121 7.84 -2.89 6.74
CA ASN A 121 8.22 -3.70 5.60
C ASN A 121 9.22 -2.97 4.69
N THR A 122 9.01 -1.66 4.45
CA THR A 122 9.92 -0.85 3.63
C THR A 122 11.28 -0.66 4.31
N VAL A 123 11.30 -0.44 5.64
CA VAL A 123 12.54 -0.37 6.43
C VAL A 123 13.32 -1.69 6.30
N ILE A 124 12.63 -2.82 6.48
CA ILE A 124 13.24 -4.15 6.35
C ILE A 124 13.82 -4.36 4.95
N GLU A 125 13.07 -4.03 3.90
CA GLU A 125 13.52 -4.16 2.51
C GLU A 125 14.76 -3.29 2.24
N VAL A 126 14.75 -2.03 2.67
CA VAL A 126 15.88 -1.11 2.52
C VAL A 126 17.13 -1.63 3.22
N GLU A 127 17.00 -2.10 4.47
CA GLU A 127 18.13 -2.64 5.22
C GLU A 127 18.63 -3.98 4.67
N ALA A 128 17.72 -4.82 4.16
CA ALA A 128 18.08 -6.06 3.48
C ALA A 128 18.92 -5.78 2.22
N LYS A 129 18.46 -4.86 1.36
CA LYS A 129 19.18 -4.47 0.14
C LYS A 129 20.54 -3.83 0.44
N LYS A 130 20.64 -2.98 1.47
CA LYS A 130 21.93 -2.42 1.92
C LYS A 130 22.94 -3.51 2.31
N ARG A 131 22.45 -4.63 2.85
CA ARG A 131 23.27 -5.81 3.22
C ARG A 131 23.43 -6.82 2.07
N GLY A 132 23.08 -6.44 0.84
CA GLY A 132 23.26 -7.26 -0.37
C GLY A 132 22.18 -8.32 -0.60
N ILE A 133 21.09 -8.32 0.17
CA ILE A 133 19.97 -9.25 -0.01
C ILE A 133 19.07 -8.69 -1.11
N ASN A 134 19.14 -9.29 -2.30
CA ASN A 134 18.29 -8.95 -3.44
C ASN A 134 17.46 -10.17 -3.84
N LEU A 135 16.13 -10.02 -3.83
CA LEU A 135 15.22 -11.06 -4.28
C LEU A 135 15.00 -10.94 -5.78
N THR A 136 15.31 -12.00 -6.53
CA THR A 136 14.95 -12.08 -7.96
C THR A 136 13.49 -12.54 -8.11
N PRO A 137 12.80 -12.19 -9.22
CA PRO A 137 11.43 -12.62 -9.45
C PRO A 137 11.24 -14.14 -9.32
N ASP A 138 12.20 -14.92 -9.83
CA ASP A 138 12.20 -16.38 -9.83
C ASP A 138 12.25 -16.97 -8.41
N ILE A 139 13.13 -16.42 -7.55
CA ILE A 139 13.24 -16.84 -6.13
C ILE A 139 11.92 -16.58 -5.39
N ILE A 140 11.27 -15.46 -5.68
CA ILE A 140 9.98 -15.14 -5.06
C ILE A 140 8.88 -16.06 -5.60
N ASP A 141 8.88 -16.38 -6.90
CA ASP A 141 7.88 -17.31 -7.47
C ASP A 141 8.02 -18.73 -6.91
N GLU A 142 9.24 -19.22 -6.71
CA GLU A 142 9.50 -20.49 -6.05
C GLU A 142 8.95 -20.51 -4.61
N GLU A 143 9.17 -19.43 -3.85
CA GLU A 143 8.64 -19.29 -2.50
C GLU A 143 7.11 -19.21 -2.49
N VAL A 144 6.51 -18.49 -3.45
CA VAL A 144 5.05 -18.47 -3.61
C VAL A 144 4.54 -19.90 -3.81
N ASP A 145 5.13 -20.67 -4.72
CA ASP A 145 4.71 -22.05 -4.98
C ASP A 145 4.90 -22.97 -3.77
N ARG A 146 5.97 -22.77 -2.98
CA ARG A 146 6.16 -23.47 -1.70
C ARG A 146 5.03 -23.15 -0.72
N LYS A 147 4.73 -21.87 -0.50
CA LYS A 147 3.63 -21.43 0.38
C LYS A 147 2.28 -21.95 -0.13
N LEU A 148 2.05 -21.97 -1.44
CA LEU A 148 0.82 -22.52 -2.02
C LEU A 148 0.64 -24.00 -1.65
N LYS A 149 1.70 -24.80 -1.74
CA LYS A 149 1.68 -26.22 -1.34
C LYS A 149 1.38 -26.40 0.16
N GLU A 150 1.90 -25.52 1.02
CA GLU A 150 1.64 -25.55 2.48
C GLU A 150 0.15 -25.30 2.83
N TYR A 151 -0.55 -24.45 2.05
CA TYR A 151 -1.97 -24.14 2.27
C TYR A 151 -2.96 -25.07 1.53
N GLY A 152 -2.48 -26.09 0.81
CA GLY A 152 -3.30 -27.07 0.08
C GLY A 152 -3.36 -26.84 -1.44
N THR A 153 -4.50 -27.15 -2.08
CA THR A 153 -4.65 -27.00 -3.54
C THR A 153 -4.60 -25.51 -3.92
N GLY A 154 -3.65 -25.10 -4.77
CA GLY A 154 -3.45 -23.69 -5.15
C GLY A 154 -4.70 -22.96 -5.63
N ASP A 155 -5.67 -23.67 -6.22
CA ASP A 155 -6.96 -23.13 -6.63
C ASP A 155 -7.86 -22.71 -5.47
N TYR A 156 -7.81 -23.45 -4.35
CA TYR A 156 -8.56 -23.10 -3.14
C TYR A 156 -8.05 -21.78 -2.55
N LEU A 157 -6.72 -21.62 -2.47
CA LEU A 157 -6.14 -20.37 -1.97
C LEU A 157 -6.45 -19.20 -2.90
N ARG A 158 -6.29 -19.36 -4.22
CA ARG A 158 -6.61 -18.29 -5.20
C ARG A 158 -8.07 -17.84 -5.07
N LYS A 159 -9.02 -18.79 -4.96
CA LYS A 159 -10.44 -18.49 -4.76
C LYS A 159 -10.68 -17.75 -3.44
N ASN A 160 -10.05 -18.18 -2.35
CA ASN A 160 -10.22 -17.52 -1.05
C ASN A 160 -9.56 -16.14 -0.98
N LEU A 161 -8.37 -15.95 -1.56
CA LEU A 161 -7.73 -14.65 -1.67
C LEU A 161 -8.64 -13.66 -2.40
N LYS A 162 -9.19 -14.08 -3.53
CA LYS A 162 -10.09 -13.22 -4.31
C LYS A 162 -11.40 -12.94 -3.57
N ARG A 163 -12.01 -13.97 -2.98
CA ARG A 163 -13.30 -13.84 -2.28
C ARG A 163 -13.19 -13.03 -0.98
N LEU A 164 -12.19 -13.29 -0.16
CA LEU A 164 -12.07 -12.68 1.17
C LEU A 164 -11.40 -11.31 1.11
N TYR A 165 -10.31 -11.18 0.35
CA TYR A 165 -9.50 -9.95 0.35
C TYR A 165 -9.68 -9.14 -0.93
N GLY A 166 -10.20 -9.74 -2.01
CA GLY A 166 -10.19 -9.12 -3.34
C GLY A 166 -8.85 -9.26 -4.08
N TRP A 167 -7.87 -9.92 -3.45
CA TRP A 167 -6.51 -10.07 -3.93
C TRP A 167 -6.36 -11.09 -5.05
N SER A 168 -5.45 -10.77 -5.96
CA SER A 168 -4.86 -11.70 -6.92
C SER A 168 -3.66 -12.43 -6.30
N LEU A 169 -3.12 -13.42 -7.01
CA LEU A 169 -1.85 -14.05 -6.60
C LEU A 169 -0.69 -13.03 -6.61
N LYS A 170 -0.72 -12.05 -7.52
CA LYS A 170 0.28 -10.97 -7.56
C LYS A 170 0.24 -10.12 -6.29
N ASP A 171 -0.94 -9.83 -5.76
CA ASP A 171 -1.10 -9.09 -4.51
C ASP A 171 -0.60 -9.91 -3.33
N PHE A 172 -0.86 -11.22 -3.31
CA PHE A 172 -0.32 -12.13 -2.30
C PHE A 172 1.22 -12.17 -2.33
N LYS A 173 1.80 -12.31 -3.52
CA LYS A 173 3.25 -12.26 -3.74
C LYS A 173 3.85 -10.99 -3.14
N LYS A 174 3.30 -9.82 -3.50
CA LYS A 174 3.82 -8.50 -3.10
C LYS A 174 3.57 -8.13 -1.64
N ASN A 175 2.39 -8.46 -1.08
CA ASN A 175 1.98 -7.94 0.23
C ASN A 175 2.28 -8.91 1.39
N ILE A 176 2.54 -10.19 1.07
CA ILE A 176 2.77 -11.25 2.06
C ILE A 176 4.12 -11.93 1.83
N VAL A 177 4.34 -12.54 0.67
CA VAL A 177 5.51 -13.40 0.45
C VAL A 177 6.81 -12.60 0.42
N GLU A 178 6.90 -11.58 -0.43
CA GLU A 178 8.11 -10.78 -0.58
C GLU A 178 8.54 -10.09 0.74
N PRO A 179 7.65 -9.45 1.53
CA PRO A 179 8.01 -8.91 2.83
C PRO A 179 8.46 -9.98 3.84
N ASP A 180 7.85 -11.17 3.83
CA ASP A 180 8.23 -12.29 4.71
C ASP A 180 9.64 -12.82 4.38
N MET A 181 9.96 -12.89 3.09
CA MET A 181 11.28 -13.29 2.60
C MET A 181 12.36 -12.29 3.03
N TYR A 182 12.15 -10.99 2.77
CA TYR A 182 13.12 -9.97 3.20
C TYR A 182 13.32 -10.00 4.72
N ARG A 183 12.24 -10.13 5.49
CA ARG A 183 12.33 -10.22 6.95
C ARG A 183 13.14 -11.45 7.39
N THR A 184 12.81 -12.63 6.87
CA THR A 184 13.49 -13.88 7.21
C THR A 184 14.98 -13.83 6.86
N LEU A 185 15.31 -13.41 5.64
CA LEU A 185 16.69 -13.33 5.17
C LEU A 185 17.50 -12.28 5.93
N LEU A 186 16.93 -11.10 6.20
CA LEU A 186 17.58 -10.06 6.99
C LEU A 186 17.87 -10.56 8.41
N LEU A 187 16.90 -11.21 9.06
CA LEU A 187 17.09 -11.78 10.38
C LEU A 187 18.18 -12.84 10.40
N ALA A 188 18.22 -13.74 9.40
CA ALA A 188 19.28 -14.73 9.27
C ALA A 188 20.66 -14.07 9.10
N LYS A 189 20.75 -13.02 8.28
CA LYS A 189 21.99 -12.26 8.05
C LYS A 189 22.46 -11.53 9.30
N ILE A 190 21.56 -10.88 10.04
CA ILE A 190 21.87 -10.22 11.32
C ILE A 190 22.37 -11.25 12.35
N ARG A 191 21.74 -12.43 12.42
CA ARG A 191 22.17 -13.50 13.33
C ARG A 191 23.57 -14.01 13.04
N ALA A 192 23.95 -14.08 11.77
CA ALA A 192 25.26 -14.57 11.35
C ALA A 192 26.36 -13.52 11.52
N ASP A 193 26.07 -12.26 11.16
CA ASP A 193 27.12 -11.27 10.91
C ASP A 193 27.16 -10.11 11.93
N ASP A 194 26.15 -9.98 12.80
CA ASP A 194 26.01 -8.82 13.68
C ASP A 194 26.39 -9.16 15.14
N PRO A 195 27.55 -8.68 15.64
CA PRO A 195 27.98 -8.94 17.03
C PRO A 195 26.99 -8.41 18.07
N SER A 196 26.21 -7.38 17.72
CA SER A 196 25.19 -6.81 18.61
C SER A 196 24.03 -7.78 18.85
N TYR A 197 23.77 -8.71 17.92
CA TYR A 197 22.72 -9.72 18.07
C TYR A 197 22.98 -10.62 19.28
N ALA A 198 24.22 -11.09 19.45
CA ALA A 198 24.58 -11.94 20.58
C ALA A 198 24.43 -11.20 21.92
N VAL A 199 24.78 -9.91 21.96
CA VAL A 199 24.62 -9.05 23.14
C VAL A 199 23.15 -8.80 23.45
N ALA A 200 22.34 -8.49 22.44
CA ALA A 200 20.90 -8.28 22.59
C ALA A 200 20.19 -9.55 23.06
N LYS A 201 20.54 -10.72 22.49
CA LYS A 201 20.00 -12.02 22.89
C LYS A 201 20.26 -12.31 24.37
N LYS A 202 21.51 -12.13 24.84
CA LYS A 202 21.86 -12.31 26.26
C LYS A 202 21.06 -11.38 27.19
N LYS A 203 20.82 -10.12 26.78
CA LYS A 203 20.00 -9.19 27.57
C LYS A 203 18.53 -9.63 27.66
N ILE A 204 17.96 -10.12 26.55
CA ILE A 204 16.58 -10.63 26.51
C ILE A 204 16.46 -11.87 27.40
N GLU A 205 17.39 -12.83 27.29
CA GLU A 205 17.40 -14.04 28.12
C GLU A 205 17.49 -13.69 29.61
N LYS A 206 18.35 -12.72 29.98
CA LYS A 206 18.45 -12.26 31.37
C LYS A 206 17.13 -11.68 31.89
N ALA A 207 16.46 -10.82 31.10
CA ALA A 207 15.19 -10.22 31.48
C ALA A 207 14.02 -11.21 31.56
N GLN A 208 14.12 -12.38 30.92
CA GLN A 208 13.11 -13.45 31.03
C GLN A 208 13.31 -14.35 32.26
N MET A 209 14.49 -14.30 32.88
CA MET A 209 14.82 -15.05 34.09
C MET A 209 14.58 -14.24 35.38
N GLU A 210 14.38 -12.93 35.26
CA GLU A 210 13.96 -12.01 36.33
C GLU A 210 12.43 -11.95 36.41
#